data_AF-A0A927AAF7-F1
#
_entry.id   AF-A0A927AAF7-F1
#
_cell.length_a   1.000
_cell.length_b   1.000
_cell.length_c   1.000
_cell.angle_alpha   90.00
_cell.angle_beta   90.00
_cell.angle_gamma   90.00
#
_symmetry.space_group_name_H-M   'P 1'
#
loop_
_entity.id
_entity.type
_entity.pdbx_description
1 polymer ?
#
loop_
_entity_poly.entity_id
_entity_poly.type
_entity_poly.pdbx_seq_one_letter_code
_entity_poly.pdbx_strand_id
1 'polypeptide(L)'
;MTNPPVENVVIIGSGPAGYTAAIYAARANLKPFVFEGFQAGGLPGGQLMTTTEVENFPGFPAGITGPNLMDNMKAQAIRWGAELVTEDVTHVDFSQRPFVIRSEEREVRAHSVIIATGATAKRLGLPCERQFWSRGISACAICDGATPIFRSAELAVVGGGDSAAEEAVYLTKYGSHVHLLVRGEKMRASKAMQDRVLSNPKITVHWNTTVLDVFGEEDHMKGLRLLDVKTKEESELHVRGLFYAIGHTPNTSLFKGQIELDDVGYIVTKPGSVETNVEGVYAAGDVQDHEFRQAITAAGTGCMAAMLAERWLSVNGLAQEFHQSADSEKPAEEHHYKTEEEQAAEFDLNRTRHVGGYALRKLYHESDRLIVVKYASPTCGPCHTLKPILSKVVDEFDGQVHYIEIDIEEDPDIAESAGVTGTPTVQFFKDKALVTQLKGVKPKSQYRETIQSNLNTPAVV
;
A
#
# COMPACT_ATOMS: atom_id res chain seq x y z
N MET A 1 2.93 23.77 31.76
CA MET A 1 3.04 22.57 30.91
C MET A 1 1.64 22.29 30.41
N THR A 2 1.30 22.77 29.22
CA THR A 2 0.02 22.47 28.57
C THR A 2 0.02 20.98 28.23
N ASN A 3 -0.93 20.21 28.78
CA ASN A 3 -1.13 18.83 28.35
C ASN A 3 -1.28 18.80 26.82
N PRO A 4 -0.69 17.80 26.13
CA PRO A 4 -0.93 17.65 24.70
C PRO A 4 -2.44 17.55 24.43
N PRO A 5 -2.95 18.17 23.36
CA PRO A 5 -4.36 18.08 23.00
C PRO A 5 -4.77 16.61 22.83
N VAL A 6 -6.00 16.29 23.24
CA VAL A 6 -6.56 14.94 23.10
C VAL A 6 -7.36 14.92 21.81
N GLU A 7 -7.02 14.00 20.92
CA GLU A 7 -7.73 13.79 19.66
C GLU A 7 -9.10 13.14 19.91
N ASN A 8 -10.10 13.52 19.13
CA ASN A 8 -11.39 12.84 19.15
C ASN A 8 -11.23 11.36 18.77
N VAL A 9 -10.60 11.13 17.62
CA VAL A 9 -10.41 9.81 17.04
C VAL A 9 -9.06 9.70 16.35
N VAL A 10 -8.31 8.66 16.73
CA VAL A 10 -7.08 8.25 16.04
C VAL A 10 -7.36 7.02 15.19
N ILE A 11 -6.89 7.03 13.95
CA ILE A 11 -7.01 5.92 13.00
C ILE A 11 -5.61 5.35 12.77
N ILE A 12 -5.46 4.04 12.97
CA ILE A 12 -4.18 3.34 12.77
C ILE A 12 -4.30 2.48 11.51
N GLY A 13 -3.72 2.96 10.40
CA GLY A 13 -3.73 2.30 9.10
C GLY A 13 -4.36 3.16 7.99
N SER A 14 -3.85 2.98 6.77
CA SER A 14 -4.13 3.82 5.59
C SER A 14 -4.74 3.08 4.41
N GLY A 15 -5.22 1.85 4.60
CA GLY A 15 -5.97 1.15 3.55
C GLY A 15 -7.34 1.78 3.27
N PRO A 16 -8.17 1.17 2.41
CA PRO A 16 -9.53 1.63 2.14
C PRO A 16 -10.38 1.84 3.40
N ALA A 17 -10.23 0.98 4.40
CA ALA A 17 -10.91 1.12 5.70
C ALA A 17 -10.47 2.39 6.44
N GLY A 18 -9.16 2.63 6.54
CA GLY A 18 -8.60 3.78 7.26
C GLY A 18 -8.97 5.12 6.62
N TYR A 19 -8.81 5.24 5.30
CA TYR A 19 -9.18 6.48 4.62
C TYR A 19 -10.69 6.70 4.56
N THR A 20 -11.51 5.65 4.42
CA THR A 20 -12.97 5.83 4.51
C THR A 20 -13.38 6.28 5.92
N ALA A 21 -12.81 5.68 6.96
CA ALA A 21 -13.04 6.12 8.34
C ALA A 21 -12.63 7.59 8.53
N ALA A 22 -11.49 8.00 7.99
CA ALA A 22 -11.01 9.38 8.06
C ALA A 22 -11.98 10.34 7.34
N ILE A 23 -12.46 10.00 6.14
CA ILE A 23 -13.43 10.83 5.39
C ILE A 23 -14.70 11.05 6.23
N TYR A 24 -15.26 9.99 6.80
CA TYR A 24 -16.51 10.09 7.56
C TYR A 24 -16.33 10.84 8.89
N ALA A 25 -15.26 10.56 9.64
CA ALA A 25 -14.97 11.27 10.87
C ALA A 25 -14.67 12.77 10.62
N ALA A 26 -13.93 13.07 9.56
CA ALA A 26 -13.60 14.45 9.21
C ALA A 26 -14.84 15.25 8.78
N ARG A 27 -15.74 14.64 7.99
CA ARG A 27 -17.05 15.22 7.64
C ARG A 27 -17.98 15.41 8.83
N ALA A 28 -17.79 14.66 9.91
CA ALA A 28 -18.48 14.84 11.19
C ALA A 28 -17.80 15.91 12.07
N ASN A 29 -16.90 16.73 11.52
CA ASN A 29 -16.13 17.76 12.23
C ASN A 29 -15.27 17.20 13.38
N LEU A 30 -14.86 15.92 13.34
CA LEU A 30 -14.07 15.31 14.42
C LEU A 30 -12.56 15.47 14.23
N LYS A 31 -12.10 16.02 13.10
CA LYS A 31 -10.68 16.23 12.78
C LYS A 31 -9.82 14.98 13.07
N PRO A 32 -10.06 13.85 12.38
CA PRO A 32 -9.40 12.58 12.68
C PRO A 32 -7.89 12.67 12.45
N PHE A 33 -7.12 12.05 13.34
CA PHE A 33 -5.68 11.92 13.21
C PHE A 33 -5.32 10.51 12.73
N VAL A 34 -4.61 10.39 11.62
CA VAL A 34 -4.35 9.12 10.93
C VAL A 34 -2.86 8.80 10.90
N PHE A 35 -2.48 7.65 11.45
CA PHE A 35 -1.17 7.05 11.22
C PHE A 35 -1.21 6.20 9.97
N GLU A 36 -0.49 6.60 8.93
CA GLU A 36 -0.53 5.93 7.64
C GLU A 36 0.32 4.65 7.58
N GLY A 37 1.25 4.47 8.51
CA GLY A 37 2.31 3.47 8.41
C GLY A 37 3.48 3.93 7.54
N PHE A 38 4.62 3.27 7.69
CA PHE A 38 5.83 3.57 6.94
C PHE A 38 6.66 2.32 6.59
N GLN A 39 7.23 1.64 7.59
CA GLN A 39 7.98 0.39 7.42
C GLN A 39 7.17 -0.80 7.90
N ALA A 40 6.86 -0.82 9.19
CA ALA A 40 6.12 -1.92 9.82
C ALA A 40 4.65 -1.94 9.35
N GLY A 41 4.04 -0.77 9.15
CA GLY A 41 2.69 -0.62 8.60
C GLY A 41 2.61 -0.81 7.09
N GLY A 42 3.75 -0.94 6.39
CA GLY A 42 3.82 -1.02 4.94
C GLY A 42 3.63 0.33 4.25
N LEU A 43 3.46 0.30 2.92
CA LEU A 43 3.24 1.50 2.11
C LEU A 43 1.88 2.14 2.47
N PRO A 44 1.85 3.46 2.75
CA PRO A 44 0.61 4.23 2.82
C PRO A 44 -0.33 3.95 1.66
N GLY A 45 -1.58 3.59 1.96
CA GLY A 45 -2.55 3.07 0.99
C GLY A 45 -2.78 1.55 1.12
N GLY A 46 -1.90 0.83 1.81
CA GLY A 46 -2.04 -0.60 2.10
C GLY A 46 -1.81 -1.51 0.90
N GLN A 47 -2.45 -2.68 0.90
CA GLN A 47 -2.20 -3.75 -0.09
C GLN A 47 -2.45 -3.31 -1.55
N LEU A 48 -3.37 -2.37 -1.78
CA LEU A 48 -3.65 -1.84 -3.12
C LEU A 48 -2.46 -1.09 -3.74
N MET A 49 -1.49 -0.64 -2.95
CA MET A 49 -0.26 -0.03 -3.49
C MET A 49 0.64 -1.03 -4.21
N THR A 50 0.35 -2.32 -4.08
CA THR A 50 1.09 -3.43 -4.70
C THR A 50 0.32 -4.13 -5.82
N THR A 51 -0.91 -3.67 -6.10
CA THR A 51 -1.68 -4.13 -7.26
C THR A 51 -1.55 -3.15 -8.42
N THR A 52 -1.76 -3.67 -9.64
CA THR A 52 -1.76 -2.88 -10.87
C THR A 52 -3.14 -2.29 -11.11
N GLU A 53 -4.13 -3.09 -11.51
CA GLU A 53 -5.49 -2.66 -11.84
C GLU A 53 -6.53 -3.10 -10.79
N VAL A 54 -7.56 -2.27 -10.60
CA VAL A 54 -8.71 -2.53 -9.75
C VAL A 54 -9.99 -2.35 -10.57
N GLU A 55 -10.62 -3.47 -10.92
CA GLU A 55 -11.84 -3.48 -11.75
C GLU A 55 -13.13 -3.66 -10.93
N ASN A 56 -13.00 -3.99 -9.64
CA ASN A 56 -14.12 -4.39 -8.79
C ASN A 56 -14.45 -3.38 -7.67
N PHE A 57 -13.86 -2.18 -7.70
CA PHE A 57 -14.27 -1.07 -6.84
C PHE A 57 -15.32 -0.21 -7.57
N PRO A 58 -16.56 -0.10 -7.04
CA PRO A 58 -17.64 0.59 -7.74
C PRO A 58 -17.35 2.09 -7.89
N GLY A 59 -17.74 2.64 -9.05
CA GLY A 59 -17.49 4.04 -9.41
C GLY A 59 -16.43 4.23 -10.50
N PHE A 60 -15.68 3.18 -10.83
CA PHE A 60 -14.62 3.20 -11.85
C PHE A 60 -14.94 2.23 -13.00
N PRO A 61 -15.86 2.58 -13.92
CA PRO A 61 -16.31 1.67 -14.98
C PRO A 61 -15.22 1.25 -15.97
N ALA A 62 -14.14 2.03 -16.06
CA ALA A 62 -12.97 1.73 -16.89
C ALA A 62 -11.84 1.03 -16.12
N GLY A 63 -12.06 0.67 -14.85
CA GLY A 63 -10.99 0.32 -13.92
C GLY A 63 -10.24 1.53 -13.39
N ILE A 64 -9.37 1.30 -12.42
CA ILE A 64 -8.45 2.28 -11.86
C ILE A 64 -7.25 1.54 -11.27
N THR A 65 -6.05 2.11 -11.37
CA THR A 65 -4.90 1.48 -10.72
C THR A 65 -5.02 1.51 -9.20
N GLY A 66 -4.48 0.51 -8.52
CA GLY A 66 -4.46 0.47 -7.05
C GLY A 66 -3.92 1.75 -6.39
N PRO A 67 -2.73 2.25 -6.79
CA PRO A 67 -2.18 3.51 -6.29
C PRO A 67 -3.09 4.73 -6.49
N ASN A 68 -3.60 4.96 -7.71
CA ASN A 68 -4.49 6.09 -7.98
C ASN A 68 -5.79 6.04 -7.16
N LEU A 69 -6.35 4.84 -6.94
CA LEU A 69 -7.52 4.68 -6.06
C LEU A 69 -7.18 5.15 -4.64
N MET A 70 -6.01 4.74 -4.11
CA MET A 70 -5.60 5.11 -2.77
C MET A 70 -5.27 6.60 -2.63
N ASP A 71 -4.65 7.21 -3.64
CA ASP A 71 -4.38 8.65 -3.67
C ASP A 71 -5.67 9.46 -3.71
N ASN A 72 -6.67 9.02 -4.48
CA ASN A 72 -8.00 9.65 -4.50
C ASN A 72 -8.67 9.59 -3.11
N MET A 73 -8.62 8.43 -2.44
CA MET A 73 -9.18 8.29 -1.09
C MET A 73 -8.42 9.16 -0.06
N LYS A 74 -7.09 9.21 -0.15
CA LYS A 74 -6.23 10.06 0.70
C LYS A 74 -6.54 11.54 0.49
N ALA A 75 -6.60 11.99 -0.75
CA ALA A 75 -6.92 13.37 -1.11
C ALA A 75 -8.31 13.76 -0.60
N GLN A 76 -9.29 12.86 -0.69
CA GLN A 76 -10.62 13.09 -0.13
C GLN A 76 -10.59 13.22 1.40
N ALA A 77 -9.82 12.39 2.11
CA ALA A 77 -9.66 12.50 3.56
C ALA A 77 -9.03 13.84 3.98
N ILE A 78 -7.94 14.24 3.30
CA ILE A 78 -7.24 15.52 3.55
C ILE A 78 -8.17 16.71 3.28
N ARG A 79 -8.92 16.68 2.17
CA ARG A 79 -9.89 17.74 1.84
C ARG A 79 -10.89 17.97 2.95
N TRP A 80 -11.36 16.89 3.60
CA TRP A 80 -12.31 17.00 4.72
C TRP A 80 -11.65 17.29 6.08
N GLY A 81 -10.33 17.50 6.13
CA GLY A 81 -9.63 17.99 7.30
C GLY A 81 -9.06 16.89 8.19
N ALA A 82 -8.90 15.67 7.66
CA ALA A 82 -8.10 14.66 8.33
C ALA A 82 -6.63 15.10 8.40
N GLU A 83 -5.99 14.88 9.55
CA GLU A 83 -4.55 15.06 9.71
C GLU A 83 -3.85 13.71 9.55
N LEU A 84 -2.96 13.60 8.57
CA LEU A 84 -2.27 12.35 8.24
C LEU A 84 -0.78 12.48 8.51
N VAL A 85 -0.21 11.46 9.16
CA VAL A 85 1.24 11.31 9.36
C VAL A 85 1.74 9.97 8.86
N THR A 86 2.83 10.01 8.12
CA THR A 86 3.49 8.81 7.58
C THR A 86 4.48 8.26 8.61
N GLU A 87 3.93 7.62 9.64
CA GLU A 87 4.66 7.11 10.80
C GLU A 87 4.09 5.74 11.20
N ASP A 88 4.97 4.85 11.68
CA ASP A 88 4.55 3.58 12.27
C ASP A 88 4.14 3.78 13.73
N VAL A 89 2.98 3.23 14.11
CA VAL A 89 2.62 3.12 15.53
C VAL A 89 3.40 1.96 16.12
N THR A 90 4.19 2.26 17.16
CA THR A 90 5.05 1.29 17.84
C THR A 90 4.46 0.83 19.17
N HIS A 91 3.53 1.60 19.75
CA HIS A 91 2.89 1.26 21.02
C HIS A 91 1.48 1.84 21.14
N VAL A 92 0.58 1.08 21.76
CA VAL A 92 -0.74 1.53 22.23
C VAL A 92 -0.98 1.09 23.66
N ASP A 93 -1.75 1.88 24.41
CA ASP A 93 -2.26 1.55 25.74
C ASP A 93 -3.77 1.77 25.80
N PHE A 94 -4.51 0.66 25.78
CA PHE A 94 -5.97 0.62 25.88
C PHE A 94 -6.49 0.38 27.31
N SER A 95 -5.61 0.31 28.32
CA SER A 95 -6.00 0.09 29.71
C SER A 95 -6.49 1.36 30.42
N GLN A 96 -6.24 2.53 29.82
CA GLN A 96 -6.57 3.83 30.37
C GLN A 96 -7.32 4.71 29.36
N ARG A 97 -7.92 5.81 29.83
CA ARG A 97 -8.56 6.83 28.99
C ARG A 97 -8.09 8.24 29.36
N PRO A 98 -7.88 9.14 28.38
CA PRO A 98 -7.74 8.89 26.93
C PRO A 98 -6.66 7.85 26.62
N PHE A 99 -6.88 7.08 25.55
CA PHE A 99 -5.94 6.07 25.08
C PHE A 99 -4.62 6.73 24.67
N VAL A 100 -3.51 5.99 24.81
CA VAL A 100 -2.18 6.47 24.40
C VAL A 100 -1.73 5.72 23.16
N ILE A 101 -1.27 6.45 22.15
CA ILE A 101 -0.76 5.93 20.88
C ILE A 101 0.61 6.58 20.64
N ARG A 102 1.65 5.78 20.40
CA ARG A 102 3.03 6.27 20.19
C ARG A 102 3.59 5.80 18.86
N SER A 103 4.24 6.70 18.15
CA SER A 103 5.23 6.41 17.11
C SER A 103 6.63 6.69 17.65
N GLU A 104 7.65 6.54 16.81
CA GLU A 104 9.02 6.97 17.15
C GLU A 104 9.12 8.50 17.31
N GLU A 105 8.26 9.26 16.62
CA GLU A 105 8.34 10.71 16.51
C GLU A 105 7.43 11.43 17.53
N ARG A 106 6.33 10.78 17.94
CA ARG A 106 5.31 11.43 18.78
C ARG A 106 4.51 10.48 19.66
N GLU A 107 3.94 11.07 20.70
CA GLU A 107 2.85 10.49 21.49
C GLU A 107 1.56 11.30 21.23
N VAL A 108 0.47 10.60 20.95
CA VAL A 108 -0.87 11.14 20.75
C VAL A 108 -1.82 10.51 21.76
N ARG A 109 -2.75 11.30 22.28
CA ARG A 109 -3.81 10.81 23.17
C ARG A 109 -5.15 10.90 22.45
N ALA A 110 -6.00 9.89 22.58
CA ALA A 110 -7.27 9.84 21.87
C ALA A 110 -8.44 9.36 22.72
N HIS A 111 -9.63 9.93 22.51
CA HIS A 111 -10.86 9.44 23.13
C HIS A 111 -11.32 8.12 22.51
N SER A 112 -11.21 8.00 21.18
CA SER A 112 -11.55 6.79 20.41
C SER A 112 -10.42 6.38 19.46
N VAL A 113 -10.34 5.08 19.15
CA VAL A 113 -9.35 4.53 18.19
C VAL A 113 -10.03 3.63 17.19
N ILE A 114 -9.67 3.76 15.92
CA ILE A 114 -10.05 2.84 14.84
C ILE A 114 -8.80 2.11 14.35
N ILE A 115 -8.79 0.79 14.53
CA ILE A 115 -7.74 -0.10 14.05
C ILE A 115 -8.09 -0.52 12.62
N ALA A 116 -7.27 -0.09 11.66
CA ALA A 116 -7.44 -0.36 10.23
C ALA A 116 -6.10 -0.84 9.60
N THR A 117 -5.32 -1.61 10.38
CA THR A 117 -3.97 -2.07 10.00
C THR A 117 -3.96 -3.17 8.94
N GLY A 118 -5.13 -3.70 8.58
CA GLY A 118 -5.30 -4.71 7.54
C GLY A 118 -4.65 -6.06 7.86
N ALA A 119 -4.36 -6.80 6.80
CA ALA A 119 -3.66 -8.08 6.85
C ALA A 119 -2.63 -8.15 5.71
N THR A 120 -1.70 -9.09 5.81
CA THR A 120 -0.67 -9.34 4.80
C THR A 120 -0.86 -10.74 4.23
N ALA A 121 -1.00 -10.85 2.90
CA ALA A 121 -1.06 -12.14 2.23
C ALA A 121 0.22 -12.96 2.48
N LYS A 122 0.07 -14.23 2.86
CA LYS A 122 1.21 -15.13 3.06
C LYS A 122 1.81 -15.49 1.70
N ARG A 123 3.13 -15.50 1.66
CA ARG A 123 3.96 -15.76 0.47
C ARG A 123 4.84 -16.98 0.71
N LEU A 124 5.24 -17.66 -0.36
CA LEU A 124 6.14 -18.82 -0.27
C LEU A 124 7.61 -18.43 -0.10
N GLY A 125 8.00 -17.24 -0.54
CA GLY A 125 9.38 -16.77 -0.51
C GLY A 125 10.23 -17.44 -1.59
N LEU A 126 9.67 -17.66 -2.79
CA LEU A 126 10.39 -18.33 -3.88
C LEU A 126 11.54 -17.44 -4.40
N PRO A 127 12.66 -18.03 -4.88
CA PRO A 127 13.80 -17.26 -5.38
C PRO A 127 13.43 -16.18 -6.41
N CYS A 128 12.61 -16.52 -7.40
CA CYS A 128 12.16 -15.59 -8.44
C CYS A 128 10.81 -14.91 -8.13
N GLU A 129 10.27 -15.07 -6.91
CA GLU A 129 8.95 -14.54 -6.56
C GLU A 129 8.84 -13.03 -6.75
N ARG A 130 9.89 -12.29 -6.37
CA ARG A 130 9.91 -10.83 -6.48
C ARG A 130 9.88 -10.35 -7.94
N GLN A 131 10.50 -11.09 -8.85
CA GLN A 131 10.55 -10.72 -10.27
C GLN A 131 9.17 -10.84 -10.92
N PHE A 132 8.42 -11.89 -10.57
CA PHE A 132 7.13 -12.20 -11.21
C PHE A 132 5.90 -11.78 -10.39
N TRP A 133 6.10 -11.13 -9.24
CA TRP A 133 5.01 -10.55 -8.46
C TRP A 133 4.25 -9.50 -9.27
N SER A 134 2.92 -9.64 -9.36
CA SER A 134 2.06 -8.83 -10.23
C SER A 134 2.37 -8.93 -11.74
N ARG A 135 3.20 -9.92 -12.13
CA ARG A 135 3.59 -10.26 -13.51
C ARG A 135 3.43 -11.76 -13.80
N GLY A 136 2.38 -12.33 -13.21
CA GLY A 136 2.07 -13.77 -13.28
C GLY A 136 1.81 -14.38 -11.90
N ILE A 137 2.37 -13.80 -10.81
CA ILE A 137 2.08 -14.23 -9.44
C ILE A 137 1.09 -13.26 -8.79
N SER A 138 0.05 -13.79 -8.17
CA SER A 138 -0.95 -13.07 -7.38
C SER A 138 -1.27 -13.80 -6.08
N ALA A 139 -1.79 -13.09 -5.07
CA ALA A 139 -2.36 -13.68 -3.87
C ALA A 139 -3.87 -13.41 -3.73
N CYS A 140 -4.54 -12.97 -4.79
CA CYS A 140 -5.98 -12.77 -4.83
C CYS A 140 -6.55 -13.21 -6.19
N ALA A 141 -7.01 -14.47 -6.28
CA ALA A 141 -7.64 -14.95 -7.52
C ALA A 141 -8.90 -14.16 -7.90
N ILE A 142 -9.67 -13.69 -6.92
CA ILE A 142 -10.90 -12.91 -7.14
C ILE A 142 -10.59 -11.53 -7.74
N CYS A 143 -9.46 -10.94 -7.37
CA CYS A 143 -9.03 -9.64 -7.85
C CYS A 143 -8.53 -9.74 -9.29
N ASP A 144 -7.57 -10.65 -9.54
CA ASP A 144 -6.80 -10.62 -10.78
C ASP A 144 -7.23 -11.68 -11.79
N GLY A 145 -8.01 -12.69 -11.39
CA GLY A 145 -8.32 -13.85 -12.23
C GLY A 145 -9.05 -13.52 -13.53
N ALA A 146 -9.78 -12.41 -13.57
CA ALA A 146 -10.49 -11.92 -14.76
C ALA A 146 -9.61 -11.12 -15.73
N THR A 147 -8.39 -10.74 -15.32
CA THR A 147 -7.51 -9.89 -16.13
C THR A 147 -7.11 -10.59 -17.45
N PRO A 148 -6.84 -9.82 -18.53
CA PRO A 148 -6.59 -10.39 -19.85
C PRO A 148 -5.45 -11.41 -19.92
N ILE A 149 -4.43 -11.30 -19.06
CA ILE A 149 -3.26 -12.18 -19.03
C ILE A 149 -3.61 -13.63 -18.70
N PHE A 150 -4.68 -13.88 -17.92
CA PHE A 150 -5.08 -15.22 -17.47
C PHE A 150 -6.20 -15.84 -18.29
N ARG A 151 -6.79 -15.09 -19.23
CA ARG A 151 -7.90 -15.56 -20.06
C ARG A 151 -7.45 -16.71 -20.96
N SER A 152 -8.17 -17.82 -20.89
CA SER A 152 -7.91 -19.05 -21.66
C SER A 152 -6.50 -19.61 -21.47
N ALA A 153 -5.84 -19.29 -20.35
CA ALA A 153 -4.52 -19.77 -20.01
C ALA A 153 -4.56 -20.85 -18.92
N GLU A 154 -3.53 -21.67 -18.83
CA GLU A 154 -3.37 -22.61 -17.71
C GLU A 154 -2.85 -21.86 -16.49
N LEU A 155 -3.47 -22.10 -15.34
CA LEU A 155 -3.24 -21.38 -14.08
C LEU A 155 -2.92 -22.38 -12.97
N ALA A 156 -2.15 -21.97 -11.98
CA ALA A 156 -1.86 -22.75 -10.79
C ALA A 156 -2.38 -22.04 -9.53
N VAL A 157 -2.92 -22.80 -8.58
CA VAL A 157 -3.30 -22.34 -7.25
C VAL A 157 -2.50 -23.13 -6.23
N VAL A 158 -1.83 -22.46 -5.29
CA VAL A 158 -1.16 -23.12 -4.17
C VAL A 158 -2.02 -23.01 -2.93
N GLY A 159 -2.33 -24.15 -2.33
CA GLY A 159 -3.04 -24.23 -1.07
C GLY A 159 -3.82 -25.52 -0.93
N GLY A 160 -4.45 -25.72 0.23
CA GLY A 160 -5.25 -26.92 0.48
C GLY A 160 -6.39 -26.73 1.47
N GLY A 161 -6.69 -25.49 1.87
CA GLY A 161 -7.88 -25.15 2.66
C GLY A 161 -9.07 -24.78 1.76
N ASP A 162 -10.17 -24.35 2.37
CA ASP A 162 -11.37 -23.93 1.62
C ASP A 162 -11.07 -22.78 0.65
N SER A 163 -10.28 -21.78 1.05
CA SER A 163 -9.90 -20.67 0.14
C SER A 163 -9.22 -21.17 -1.14
N ALA A 164 -8.33 -22.16 -1.05
CA ALA A 164 -7.67 -22.71 -2.24
C ALA A 164 -8.63 -23.46 -3.15
N ALA A 165 -9.60 -24.18 -2.56
CA ALA A 165 -10.64 -24.86 -3.33
C ALA A 165 -11.59 -23.86 -4.01
N GLU A 166 -12.01 -22.81 -3.30
CA GLU A 166 -12.87 -21.75 -3.83
C GLU A 166 -12.19 -20.96 -4.96
N GLU A 167 -10.95 -20.54 -4.74
CA GLU A 167 -10.17 -19.79 -5.73
C GLU A 167 -9.87 -20.65 -6.96
N ALA A 168 -9.54 -21.93 -6.79
CA ALA A 168 -9.35 -22.83 -7.93
C ALA A 168 -10.62 -22.99 -8.77
N VAL A 169 -11.78 -23.19 -8.12
CA VAL A 169 -13.07 -23.26 -8.81
C VAL A 169 -13.39 -21.92 -9.50
N TYR A 170 -13.16 -20.80 -8.83
CA TYR A 170 -13.39 -19.46 -9.38
C TYR A 170 -12.58 -19.23 -10.67
N LEU A 171 -11.29 -19.57 -10.66
CA LEU A 171 -10.40 -19.38 -11.82
C LEU A 171 -10.79 -20.22 -13.03
N THR A 172 -11.55 -21.31 -12.87
CA THR A 172 -12.04 -22.11 -14.02
C THR A 172 -12.99 -21.34 -14.94
N LYS A 173 -13.54 -20.20 -14.48
CA LYS A 173 -14.35 -19.28 -15.29
C LYS A 173 -13.52 -18.57 -16.37
N TYR A 174 -12.23 -18.38 -16.14
CA TYR A 174 -11.35 -17.59 -17.00
C TYR A 174 -10.25 -18.43 -17.66
N GLY A 175 -9.57 -19.27 -16.87
CA GLY A 175 -8.50 -20.14 -17.34
C GLY A 175 -9.00 -21.26 -18.26
N SER A 176 -8.11 -21.79 -19.11
CA SER A 176 -8.36 -23.02 -19.86
C SER A 176 -8.35 -24.24 -18.94
N HIS A 177 -7.42 -24.25 -17.98
CA HIS A 177 -7.23 -25.30 -16.99
C HIS A 177 -6.62 -24.74 -15.69
N VAL A 178 -6.92 -25.36 -14.55
CA VAL A 178 -6.43 -24.94 -13.23
C VAL A 178 -5.74 -26.11 -12.52
N HIS A 179 -4.49 -25.90 -12.12
CA HIS A 179 -3.70 -26.84 -11.35
C HIS A 179 -3.72 -26.47 -9.87
N LEU A 180 -4.36 -27.29 -9.03
CA LEU A 180 -4.38 -27.08 -7.58
C LEU A 180 -3.22 -27.85 -6.94
N LEU A 181 -2.21 -27.12 -6.46
CA LEU A 181 -1.01 -27.66 -5.84
C LEU A 181 -1.20 -27.81 -4.33
N VAL A 182 -1.33 -29.06 -3.88
CA VAL A 182 -1.54 -29.41 -2.47
C VAL A 182 -0.30 -30.09 -1.91
N ARG A 183 0.32 -29.48 -0.88
CA ARG A 183 1.56 -30.00 -0.27
C ARG A 183 1.43 -31.38 0.40
N GLY A 184 0.23 -31.78 0.79
CA GLY A 184 -0.01 -33.05 1.49
C GLY A 184 -0.77 -34.06 0.63
N GLU A 185 -0.97 -35.26 1.18
CA GLU A 185 -1.75 -36.34 0.56
C GLU A 185 -3.27 -36.09 0.58
N LYS A 186 -3.73 -35.02 1.28
CA LYS A 186 -5.15 -34.65 1.40
C LYS A 186 -5.33 -33.15 1.56
N MET A 187 -6.51 -32.66 1.17
CA MET A 187 -6.95 -31.28 1.42
C MET A 187 -7.45 -31.14 2.86
N ARG A 188 -7.28 -29.95 3.43
CA ARG A 188 -7.92 -29.48 4.66
C ARG A 188 -9.29 -28.84 4.42
N ALA A 189 -9.62 -28.53 3.18
CA ALA A 189 -10.92 -28.00 2.77
C ALA A 189 -12.08 -28.88 3.28
N SER A 190 -13.24 -28.27 3.49
CA SER A 190 -14.50 -28.96 3.78
C SER A 190 -14.82 -30.01 2.70
N LYS A 191 -15.55 -31.06 3.09
CA LYS A 191 -15.85 -32.17 2.17
C LYS A 191 -16.61 -31.70 0.93
N ALA A 192 -17.55 -30.77 1.09
CA ALA A 192 -18.30 -30.18 -0.02
C ALA A 192 -17.37 -29.44 -1.01
N MET A 193 -16.37 -28.72 -0.52
CA MET A 193 -15.41 -28.03 -1.39
C MET A 193 -14.45 -29.00 -2.08
N GLN A 194 -14.02 -30.06 -1.40
CA GLN A 194 -13.25 -31.12 -2.04
C GLN A 194 -14.02 -31.77 -3.19
N ASP A 195 -15.31 -32.07 -2.99
CA ASP A 195 -16.13 -32.71 -4.01
C ASP A 195 -16.35 -31.78 -5.23
N ARG A 196 -16.50 -30.46 -5.01
CA ARG A 196 -16.56 -29.46 -6.10
C ARG A 196 -15.27 -29.40 -6.91
N VAL A 197 -14.11 -29.42 -6.24
CA VAL A 197 -12.80 -29.43 -6.90
C VAL A 197 -12.61 -30.71 -7.71
N LEU A 198 -12.84 -31.87 -7.10
CA LEU A 198 -12.59 -33.17 -7.71
C LEU A 198 -13.55 -33.52 -8.85
N SER A 199 -14.75 -32.94 -8.87
CA SER A 199 -15.74 -33.13 -9.94
C SER A 199 -15.60 -32.12 -11.09
N ASN A 200 -14.76 -31.10 -10.96
CA ASN A 200 -14.57 -30.09 -12.01
C ASN A 200 -13.55 -30.57 -13.04
N PRO A 201 -13.93 -30.77 -14.32
CA PRO A 201 -13.03 -31.32 -15.34
C PRO A 201 -11.91 -30.35 -15.74
N LYS A 202 -12.02 -29.05 -15.40
CA LYS A 202 -10.99 -28.04 -15.66
C LYS A 202 -9.99 -27.91 -14.51
N ILE A 203 -10.05 -28.80 -13.50
CA ILE A 203 -9.14 -28.79 -12.36
C ILE A 203 -8.35 -30.11 -12.30
N THR A 204 -7.03 -29.99 -12.18
CA THR A 204 -6.17 -31.12 -11.79
C THR A 204 -5.57 -30.84 -10.42
N VAL A 205 -5.79 -31.76 -9.48
CA VAL A 205 -5.17 -31.69 -8.15
C VAL A 205 -3.84 -32.43 -8.17
N HIS A 206 -2.78 -31.71 -7.81
CA HIS A 206 -1.44 -32.25 -7.63
C HIS A 206 -1.19 -32.43 -6.13
N TRP A 207 -1.30 -33.68 -5.66
CA TRP A 207 -1.03 -34.05 -4.27
C TRP A 207 0.47 -34.07 -4.00
N ASN A 208 0.85 -33.97 -2.73
CA ASN A 208 2.26 -34.00 -2.31
C ASN A 208 3.16 -33.00 -3.05
N THR A 209 2.61 -31.93 -3.60
CA THR A 209 3.35 -31.07 -4.52
C THR A 209 3.63 -29.73 -3.86
N THR A 210 4.88 -29.28 -3.94
CA THR A 210 5.30 -27.93 -3.54
C THR A 210 5.98 -27.21 -4.70
N VAL A 211 5.89 -25.89 -4.72
CA VAL A 211 6.62 -25.05 -5.68
C VAL A 211 8.02 -24.81 -5.14
N LEU A 212 9.04 -25.09 -5.95
CA LEU A 212 10.44 -24.78 -5.66
C LEU A 212 10.80 -23.37 -6.13
N ASP A 213 10.41 -23.02 -7.36
CA ASP A 213 10.67 -21.71 -7.94
C ASP A 213 9.75 -21.44 -9.14
N VAL A 214 9.85 -20.23 -9.68
CA VAL A 214 9.12 -19.75 -10.87
C VAL A 214 10.13 -19.46 -11.98
N PHE A 215 9.78 -19.79 -13.24
CA PHE A 215 10.60 -19.47 -14.40
C PHE A 215 9.80 -18.70 -15.47
N GLY A 216 10.50 -17.87 -16.24
CA GLY A 216 9.90 -16.98 -17.24
C GLY A 216 10.94 -16.18 -18.02
N GLU A 217 10.45 -15.28 -18.86
CA GLU A 217 11.25 -14.25 -19.54
C GLU A 217 11.05 -12.89 -18.84
N GLU A 218 11.89 -11.89 -19.15
CA GLU A 218 12.07 -10.64 -18.37
C GLU A 218 10.81 -10.13 -17.64
N ASP A 219 9.69 -10.00 -18.33
CA ASP A 219 8.44 -9.45 -17.77
C ASP A 219 7.28 -10.43 -17.61
N HIS A 220 7.44 -11.71 -17.93
CA HIS A 220 6.32 -12.68 -17.91
C HIS A 220 6.69 -14.08 -17.41
N MET A 221 5.93 -14.55 -16.43
CA MET A 221 6.00 -15.94 -15.96
C MET A 221 5.61 -16.95 -17.05
N LYS A 222 6.39 -18.04 -17.20
CA LYS A 222 6.11 -19.16 -18.12
C LYS A 222 5.78 -20.48 -17.42
N GLY A 223 6.13 -20.63 -16.15
CA GLY A 223 5.84 -21.86 -15.41
C GLY A 223 6.49 -21.95 -14.04
N LEU A 224 6.34 -23.12 -13.44
CA LEU A 224 6.75 -23.45 -12.08
C LEU A 224 7.68 -24.66 -12.09
N ARG A 225 8.71 -24.62 -11.25
CA ARG A 225 9.45 -25.82 -10.84
C ARG A 225 8.78 -26.41 -9.62
N LEU A 226 8.42 -27.68 -9.69
CA LEU A 226 7.67 -28.39 -8.68
C LEU A 226 8.54 -29.50 -8.06
N LEU A 227 8.25 -29.83 -6.81
CA LEU A 227 8.79 -30.98 -6.12
C LEU A 227 7.65 -31.82 -5.55
N ASP A 228 7.60 -33.10 -5.92
CA ASP A 228 6.82 -34.07 -5.17
C ASP A 228 7.56 -34.39 -3.86
N VAL A 229 6.96 -34.03 -2.72
CA VAL A 229 7.59 -34.17 -1.41
C VAL A 229 7.77 -35.62 -0.97
N LYS A 230 7.05 -36.56 -1.58
CA LYS A 230 7.09 -38.00 -1.29
C LYS A 230 8.12 -38.73 -2.16
N THR A 231 8.09 -38.51 -3.48
CA THR A 231 9.03 -39.18 -4.41
C THR A 231 10.36 -38.46 -4.53
N LYS A 232 10.41 -37.17 -4.15
CA LYS A 232 11.54 -36.25 -4.37
C LYS A 232 11.83 -35.96 -5.85
N GLU A 233 10.87 -36.24 -6.72
CA GLU A 233 10.97 -35.94 -8.15
C GLU A 233 10.68 -34.46 -8.40
N GLU A 234 11.56 -33.83 -9.18
CA GLU A 234 11.37 -32.47 -9.68
C GLU A 234 10.73 -32.50 -11.06
N SER A 235 9.83 -31.56 -11.32
CA SER A 235 9.16 -31.42 -12.62
C SER A 235 8.88 -29.96 -12.94
N GLU A 236 8.59 -29.68 -14.21
CA GLU A 236 8.17 -28.36 -14.67
C GLU A 236 6.67 -28.38 -15.03
N LEU A 237 5.97 -27.31 -14.63
CA LEU A 237 4.57 -27.09 -14.97
C LEU A 237 4.45 -25.75 -15.70
N HIS A 238 4.04 -25.79 -16.97
CA HIS A 238 3.82 -24.59 -17.77
C HIS A 238 2.47 -23.96 -17.45
N VAL A 239 2.49 -22.78 -16.83
CA VAL A 239 1.31 -21.99 -16.47
C VAL A 239 1.62 -20.51 -16.65
N ARG A 240 0.59 -19.72 -16.94
CA ARG A 240 0.70 -18.26 -17.05
C ARG A 240 0.41 -17.51 -15.75
N GLY A 241 -0.26 -18.17 -14.81
CA GLY A 241 -0.64 -17.57 -13.53
C GLY A 241 -0.37 -18.49 -12.34
N LEU A 242 0.13 -17.94 -11.24
CA LEU A 242 0.31 -18.59 -9.94
C LEU A 242 -0.44 -17.79 -8.89
N PHE A 243 -1.41 -18.42 -8.22
CA PHE A 243 -2.24 -17.81 -7.21
C PHE A 243 -1.98 -18.43 -5.83
N TYR A 244 -1.63 -17.60 -4.86
CA TYR A 244 -1.43 -18.02 -3.47
C TYR A 244 -2.75 -17.99 -2.69
N ALA A 245 -3.23 -19.17 -2.30
CA ALA A 245 -4.38 -19.36 -1.43
C ALA A 245 -3.96 -20.03 -0.10
N ILE A 246 -2.88 -19.53 0.49
CA ILE A 246 -2.26 -20.05 1.73
C ILE A 246 -2.58 -19.22 2.98
N GLY A 247 -3.55 -18.31 2.86
CA GLY A 247 -4.07 -17.49 3.97
C GLY A 247 -3.34 -16.15 4.12
N HIS A 248 -3.80 -15.35 5.07
CA HIS A 248 -3.25 -14.04 5.41
C HIS A 248 -2.78 -14.03 6.87
N THR A 249 -1.92 -13.06 7.19
CA THR A 249 -1.51 -12.74 8.56
C THR A 249 -2.10 -11.39 8.91
N PRO A 250 -3.09 -11.30 9.82
CA PRO A 250 -3.63 -10.01 10.25
C PRO A 250 -2.56 -9.19 10.99
N ASN A 251 -2.53 -7.88 10.76
CA ASN A 251 -1.50 -6.98 11.28
C ASN A 251 -1.85 -6.53 12.71
N THR A 252 -1.88 -7.49 13.66
CA THR A 252 -2.41 -7.32 15.02
C THR A 252 -1.37 -7.44 16.14
N SER A 253 -0.08 -7.55 15.79
CA SER A 253 1.01 -7.71 16.76
C SER A 253 1.00 -6.66 17.87
N LEU A 254 0.67 -5.42 17.52
CA LEU A 254 0.57 -4.26 18.41
C LEU A 254 -0.55 -4.37 19.46
N PHE A 255 -1.61 -5.14 19.18
CA PHE A 255 -2.83 -5.19 19.99
C PHE A 255 -2.93 -6.46 20.85
N LYS A 256 -1.97 -7.37 20.73
CA LYS A 256 -1.93 -8.63 21.49
C LYS A 256 -1.99 -8.35 23.00
N GLY A 257 -2.93 -9.01 23.68
CA GLY A 257 -3.15 -8.86 25.12
C GLY A 257 -3.98 -7.63 25.52
N GLN A 258 -4.32 -6.75 24.57
CA GLN A 258 -5.15 -5.57 24.81
C GLN A 258 -6.51 -5.66 24.11
N ILE A 259 -6.56 -6.31 22.94
CA ILE A 259 -7.75 -6.59 22.16
C ILE A 259 -7.90 -8.12 22.01
N GLU A 260 -9.15 -8.60 22.04
CA GLU A 260 -9.47 -10.00 21.82
C GLU A 260 -9.19 -10.39 20.36
N LEU A 261 -8.42 -11.47 20.18
CA LEU A 261 -8.06 -12.01 18.88
C LEU A 261 -8.57 -13.44 18.76
N ASP A 262 -8.93 -13.86 17.54
CA ASP A 262 -9.24 -15.26 17.26
C ASP A 262 -7.97 -16.14 17.24
N ASP A 263 -8.14 -17.45 17.07
CA ASP A 263 -7.03 -18.42 17.06
C ASP A 263 -6.01 -18.17 15.92
N VAL A 264 -6.39 -17.42 14.88
CA VAL A 264 -5.54 -17.08 13.73
C VAL A 264 -4.84 -15.73 13.94
N GLY A 265 -5.41 -14.87 14.79
CA GLY A 265 -4.92 -13.56 15.17
C GLY A 265 -5.73 -12.38 14.65
N TYR A 266 -6.91 -12.58 14.03
CA TYR A 266 -7.80 -11.49 13.61
C TYR A 266 -8.47 -10.87 14.83
N ILE A 267 -8.77 -9.57 14.78
CA ILE A 267 -9.51 -8.90 15.86
C ILE A 267 -10.94 -9.41 15.89
N VAL A 268 -11.40 -9.87 17.05
CA VAL A 268 -12.79 -10.29 17.26
C VAL A 268 -13.66 -9.04 17.41
N THR A 269 -14.64 -8.90 16.52
CA THR A 269 -15.66 -7.85 16.58
C THR A 269 -17.01 -8.44 16.98
N LYS A 270 -17.91 -7.61 17.54
CA LYS A 270 -19.28 -8.03 17.82
C LYS A 270 -19.99 -8.45 16.52
N PRO A 271 -20.79 -9.53 16.51
CA PRO A 271 -21.47 -10.01 15.30
C PRO A 271 -22.27 -8.90 14.59
N GLY A 272 -21.99 -8.68 13.31
CA GLY A 272 -22.64 -7.63 12.51
C GLY A 272 -22.24 -6.18 12.83
N SER A 273 -21.17 -5.99 13.61
CA SER A 273 -20.62 -4.69 13.99
C SER A 273 -19.09 -4.66 13.79
N VAL A 274 -18.48 -3.52 14.07
CA VAL A 274 -17.02 -3.29 14.05
C VAL A 274 -16.47 -2.93 15.45
N GLU A 275 -17.31 -3.03 16.48
CA GLU A 275 -16.92 -2.85 17.87
C GLU A 275 -16.07 -4.02 18.37
N THR A 276 -14.97 -3.69 19.06
CA THR A 276 -14.11 -4.66 19.75
C THR A 276 -14.61 -4.94 21.17
N ASN A 277 -13.86 -5.74 21.94
CA ASN A 277 -14.09 -5.95 23.36
C ASN A 277 -13.75 -4.71 24.22
N VAL A 278 -13.03 -3.72 23.68
CA VAL A 278 -12.70 -2.46 24.36
C VAL A 278 -13.60 -1.35 23.84
N GLU A 279 -14.40 -0.77 24.74
CA GLU A 279 -15.32 0.31 24.39
C GLU A 279 -14.58 1.53 23.78
N GLY A 280 -15.13 2.15 22.74
CA GLY A 280 -14.49 3.26 22.03
C GLY A 280 -13.30 2.86 21.15
N VAL A 281 -12.97 1.56 21.06
CA VAL A 281 -12.02 0.99 20.10
C VAL A 281 -12.77 0.13 19.08
N TYR A 282 -12.54 0.41 17.81
CA TYR A 282 -13.19 -0.26 16.68
C TYR A 282 -12.14 -0.88 15.76
N ALA A 283 -12.51 -1.94 15.03
CA ALA A 283 -11.65 -2.58 14.04
C ALA A 283 -12.34 -2.64 12.68
N ALA A 284 -11.64 -2.28 11.61
CA ALA A 284 -12.22 -2.17 10.26
C ALA A 284 -11.30 -2.75 9.18
N GLY A 285 -11.91 -3.28 8.13
CA GLY A 285 -11.22 -3.96 7.03
C GLY A 285 -10.63 -5.30 7.42
N ASP A 286 -9.63 -5.73 6.65
CA ASP A 286 -9.04 -7.07 6.73
C ASP A 286 -8.44 -7.44 8.10
N VAL A 287 -8.21 -6.48 9.01
CA VAL A 287 -7.70 -6.80 10.36
C VAL A 287 -8.71 -7.60 11.20
N GLN A 288 -10.00 -7.51 10.85
CA GLN A 288 -11.11 -8.23 11.49
C GLN A 288 -11.97 -9.04 10.50
N ASP A 289 -11.69 -8.95 9.20
CA ASP A 289 -12.40 -9.68 8.15
C ASP A 289 -11.47 -10.72 7.51
N HIS A 290 -11.68 -11.99 7.87
CA HIS A 290 -11.01 -13.12 7.24
C HIS A 290 -11.82 -13.72 6.07
N GLU A 291 -13.07 -13.30 5.88
CA GLU A 291 -14.02 -13.91 4.94
C GLU A 291 -13.97 -13.23 3.57
N PHE A 292 -14.22 -11.92 3.50
CA PHE A 292 -14.38 -11.22 2.23
C PHE A 292 -13.08 -10.63 1.69
N ARG A 293 -12.34 -9.87 2.52
CA ARG A 293 -11.02 -9.30 2.19
C ARG A 293 -11.01 -8.56 0.85
N GLN A 294 -11.97 -7.65 0.65
CA GLN A 294 -12.07 -6.80 -0.54
C GLN A 294 -11.94 -5.32 -0.16
N ALA A 295 -11.37 -4.52 -1.06
CA ALA A 295 -11.24 -3.08 -0.85
C ALA A 295 -12.59 -2.40 -0.55
N ILE A 296 -13.67 -2.84 -1.22
CA ILE A 296 -15.00 -2.28 -1.03
C ILE A 296 -15.65 -2.70 0.31
N THR A 297 -15.43 -3.93 0.78
CA THR A 297 -15.91 -4.35 2.12
C THR A 297 -15.12 -3.66 3.22
N ALA A 298 -13.80 -3.47 3.02
CA ALA A 298 -12.97 -2.68 3.91
C ALA A 298 -13.40 -1.21 3.98
N ALA A 299 -13.70 -0.57 2.86
CA ALA A 299 -14.26 0.77 2.84
C ALA A 299 -15.58 0.85 3.63
N GLY A 300 -16.50 -0.10 3.41
CA GLY A 300 -17.78 -0.16 4.12
C GLY A 300 -17.61 -0.29 5.65
N THR A 301 -16.74 -1.18 6.11
CA THR A 301 -16.45 -1.33 7.55
C THR A 301 -15.70 -0.12 8.14
N GLY A 302 -14.88 0.58 7.35
CA GLY A 302 -14.30 1.87 7.73
C GLY A 302 -15.35 2.95 7.98
N CYS A 303 -16.37 3.05 7.12
CA CYS A 303 -17.53 3.90 7.34
C CYS A 303 -18.26 3.54 8.65
N MET A 304 -18.53 2.25 8.88
CA MET A 304 -19.18 1.78 10.11
C MET A 304 -18.39 2.21 11.36
N ALA A 305 -17.06 2.06 11.33
CA ALA A 305 -16.21 2.37 12.47
C ALA A 305 -16.22 3.88 12.79
N ALA A 306 -16.13 4.74 11.78
CA ALA A 306 -16.21 6.18 11.98
C ALA A 306 -17.57 6.63 12.53
N MET A 307 -18.68 6.08 12.02
CA MET A 307 -20.01 6.43 12.51
C MET A 307 -20.26 5.94 13.94
N LEU A 308 -19.73 4.78 14.32
CA LEU A 308 -19.85 4.29 15.69
C LEU A 308 -18.94 5.06 16.65
N ALA A 309 -17.73 5.44 16.22
CA ALA A 309 -16.84 6.29 16.99
C ALA A 309 -17.47 7.68 17.24
N GLU A 310 -18.01 8.32 16.19
CA GLU A 310 -18.74 9.59 16.31
C GLU A 310 -19.88 9.48 17.32
N ARG A 311 -20.77 8.49 17.15
CA ARG A 311 -21.89 8.29 18.06
C ARG A 311 -21.44 8.10 19.50
N TRP A 312 -20.39 7.30 19.71
CA TRP A 312 -19.87 7.04 21.04
C TRP A 312 -19.27 8.29 21.68
N LEU A 313 -18.50 9.08 20.92
CA LEU A 313 -17.97 10.36 21.38
C LEU A 313 -19.10 11.33 21.76
N SER A 314 -20.12 11.44 20.92
CA SER A 314 -21.29 12.31 21.13
C SER A 314 -22.08 11.90 22.38
N VAL A 315 -22.39 10.60 22.54
CA VAL A 315 -23.14 10.08 23.71
C VAL A 315 -22.37 10.30 25.03
N ASN A 316 -21.04 10.24 25.00
CA ASN A 316 -20.20 10.43 26.18
C ASN A 316 -19.79 11.89 26.41
N GLY A 317 -20.22 12.84 25.56
CA GLY A 317 -19.84 14.25 25.68
C GLY A 317 -18.34 14.50 25.49
N LEU A 318 -17.69 13.67 24.67
CA LEU A 318 -16.24 13.73 24.41
C LEU A 318 -15.92 14.35 23.04
N ALA A 319 -16.91 14.54 22.17
CA ALA A 319 -16.71 15.12 20.85
C ALA A 319 -16.38 16.62 20.94
N GLN A 320 -15.24 17.00 20.39
CA GLN A 320 -14.88 18.39 20.13
C GLN A 320 -15.02 18.68 18.63
N GLU A 321 -15.96 19.54 18.25
CA GLU A 321 -16.16 19.88 16.83
C GLU A 321 -15.07 20.84 16.31
N PHE A 322 -14.59 20.56 15.09
CA PHE A 322 -13.64 21.37 14.35
C PHE A 322 -14.29 21.79 13.03
N HIS A 323 -14.61 23.07 12.90
CA HIS A 323 -15.15 23.60 11.66
C HIS A 323 -14.03 24.00 10.71
N GLN A 324 -14.17 23.56 9.47
CA GLN A 324 -13.30 23.94 8.36
C GLN A 324 -13.42 25.43 8.03
N SER A 325 -12.33 26.04 7.55
CA SER A 325 -12.35 27.38 6.97
C SER A 325 -12.71 27.31 5.48
N ALA A 326 -13.29 28.38 4.92
CA ALA A 326 -13.76 28.43 3.53
C ALA A 326 -12.66 28.12 2.46
N ASP A 327 -11.38 28.26 2.79
CA ASP A 327 -10.28 27.91 1.88
C ASP A 327 -9.97 26.41 1.81
N SER A 328 -10.41 25.62 2.79
CA SER A 328 -10.15 24.17 2.83
C SER A 328 -11.07 23.32 1.93
N GLU A 329 -12.11 23.91 1.35
CA GLU A 329 -13.07 23.21 0.48
C GLU A 329 -12.63 23.09 -0.99
N LYS A 330 -11.57 23.80 -1.39
CA LYS A 330 -11.06 23.82 -2.78
C LYS A 330 -10.39 22.47 -3.11
N PRO A 331 -10.74 21.82 -4.24
CA PRO A 331 -10.02 20.65 -4.72
C PRO A 331 -8.53 20.96 -4.89
N ALA A 332 -7.66 19.96 -4.64
CA ALA A 332 -6.27 20.06 -5.07
C ALA A 332 -6.25 20.22 -6.61
N GLU A 333 -5.45 21.17 -7.11
CA GLU A 333 -5.34 21.42 -8.56
C GLU A 333 -4.88 20.16 -9.29
N GLU A 334 -5.56 19.81 -10.38
CA GLU A 334 -5.18 18.71 -11.25
C GLU A 334 -3.82 19.03 -11.90
N HIS A 335 -2.82 18.16 -11.67
CA HIS A 335 -1.52 18.28 -12.33
C HIS A 335 -1.65 17.84 -13.78
N HIS A 336 -1.91 18.80 -14.67
CA HIS A 336 -1.66 18.61 -16.10
C HIS A 336 -0.14 18.69 -16.36
N TYR A 337 0.40 17.64 -16.96
CA TYR A 337 1.77 17.63 -17.47
C TYR A 337 1.84 18.56 -18.68
N LYS A 338 2.73 19.55 -18.59
CA LYS A 338 2.92 20.61 -19.59
C LYS A 338 3.90 20.16 -20.67
N THR A 339 3.70 20.62 -21.90
CA THR A 339 4.60 20.36 -23.05
C THR A 339 6.00 20.96 -22.83
N GLU A 340 7.03 20.46 -23.54
CA GLU A 340 8.41 21.02 -23.45
C GLU A 340 8.46 22.54 -23.73
N GLU A 341 7.63 23.05 -24.65
CA GLU A 341 7.54 24.50 -24.94
C GLU A 341 6.96 25.29 -23.75
N GLU A 342 5.97 24.75 -23.06
CA GLU A 342 5.38 25.36 -21.85
C GLU A 342 6.34 25.27 -20.66
N GLN A 343 7.06 24.16 -20.51
CA GLN A 343 8.10 23.98 -19.49
C GLN A 343 9.27 24.96 -19.71
N ALA A 344 9.68 25.18 -20.96
CA ALA A 344 10.72 26.15 -21.30
C ALA A 344 10.26 27.60 -21.06
N ALA A 345 8.99 27.92 -21.32
CA ALA A 345 8.41 29.25 -21.09
C ALA A 345 8.25 29.58 -19.59
N GLU A 346 8.01 28.58 -18.74
CA GLU A 346 7.83 28.75 -17.29
C GLU A 346 9.08 28.48 -16.45
N PHE A 347 10.18 28.06 -17.06
CA PHE A 347 11.42 27.76 -16.36
C PHE A 347 12.00 29.01 -15.70
N ASP A 348 12.22 28.92 -14.39
CA ASP A 348 12.83 29.98 -13.58
C ASP A 348 13.89 29.38 -12.67
N LEU A 349 15.14 29.75 -12.93
CA LEU A 349 16.32 29.28 -12.20
C LEU A 349 16.23 29.56 -10.68
N ASN A 350 15.45 30.55 -10.25
CA ASN A 350 15.35 30.87 -8.82
C ASN A 350 14.39 29.93 -8.08
N ARG A 351 13.47 29.26 -8.78
CA ARG A 351 12.52 28.35 -8.16
C ARG A 351 13.23 27.12 -7.59
N THR A 352 12.70 26.63 -6.49
CA THR A 352 13.14 25.38 -5.87
C THR A 352 12.61 24.17 -6.65
N ARG A 353 11.40 24.24 -7.21
CA ARG A 353 10.71 23.07 -7.79
C ARG A 353 10.61 23.14 -9.30
N HIS A 354 10.89 22.00 -9.93
CA HIS A 354 11.02 21.81 -11.36
C HIS A 354 10.49 20.43 -11.78
N VAL A 355 10.14 20.27 -13.05
CA VAL A 355 9.66 19.00 -13.62
C VAL A 355 10.33 18.80 -14.99
N GLY A 356 10.61 17.55 -15.32
CA GLY A 356 11.01 17.13 -16.67
C GLY A 356 12.49 17.28 -17.00
N GLY A 357 12.89 16.61 -18.07
CA GLY A 357 14.26 16.56 -18.55
C GLY A 357 14.91 17.89 -18.91
N TYR A 358 14.13 18.83 -19.44
CA TYR A 358 14.62 20.15 -19.82
C TYR A 358 15.19 20.91 -18.61
N ALA A 359 14.41 20.97 -17.52
CA ALA A 359 14.82 21.66 -16.30
C ALA A 359 16.05 21.01 -15.67
N LEU A 360 16.13 19.67 -15.68
CA LEU A 360 17.31 18.94 -15.23
C LEU A 360 18.57 19.35 -16.00
N ARG A 361 18.53 19.30 -17.33
CA ARG A 361 19.68 19.67 -18.17
C ARG A 361 20.11 21.12 -17.94
N LYS A 362 19.17 22.05 -17.87
CA LYS A 362 19.44 23.47 -17.61
C LYS A 362 20.09 23.69 -16.25
N LEU A 363 19.48 23.20 -15.19
CA LEU A 363 19.97 23.38 -13.81
C LEU A 363 21.33 22.73 -13.60
N TYR A 364 21.55 21.56 -14.21
CA TYR A 364 22.82 20.85 -14.13
C TYR A 364 24.00 21.64 -14.73
N HIS A 365 23.73 22.51 -15.71
CA HIS A 365 24.76 23.35 -16.33
C HIS A 365 24.85 24.77 -15.75
N GLU A 366 23.73 25.32 -15.29
CA GLU A 366 23.58 26.76 -14.98
C GLU A 366 23.45 27.08 -13.49
N SER A 367 23.34 26.07 -12.60
CA SER A 367 23.22 26.29 -11.17
C SER A 367 24.26 25.51 -10.36
N ASP A 368 24.76 26.16 -9.31
CA ASP A 368 25.64 25.54 -8.31
C ASP A 368 24.85 25.03 -7.10
N ARG A 369 23.53 25.21 -7.02
CA ARG A 369 22.72 24.66 -5.91
C ARG A 369 22.73 23.14 -5.95
N LEU A 370 22.54 22.50 -4.79
CA LEU A 370 22.36 21.05 -4.74
C LEU A 370 21.11 20.67 -5.54
N ILE A 371 21.26 19.77 -6.50
CA ILE A 371 20.18 19.29 -7.36
C ILE A 371 19.70 17.93 -6.84
N VAL A 372 18.44 17.85 -6.46
CA VAL A 372 17.74 16.68 -5.96
C VAL A 372 16.79 16.21 -7.06
N VAL A 373 17.11 15.09 -7.69
CA VAL A 373 16.33 14.54 -8.80
C VAL A 373 15.56 13.32 -8.30
N LYS A 374 14.23 13.38 -8.32
CA LYS A 374 13.35 12.24 -8.03
C LYS A 374 12.92 11.60 -9.34
N TYR A 375 13.37 10.37 -9.57
CA TYR A 375 12.89 9.51 -10.63
C TYR A 375 11.70 8.69 -10.11
N ALA A 376 10.56 8.86 -10.75
CA ALA A 376 9.30 8.22 -10.38
C ALA A 376 8.53 7.77 -11.63
N SER A 377 7.55 6.88 -11.45
CA SER A 377 6.56 6.56 -12.48
C SER A 377 5.15 6.80 -11.91
N PRO A 378 4.16 7.23 -12.71
CA PRO A 378 2.79 7.47 -12.26
C PRO A 378 2.09 6.23 -11.71
N THR A 379 2.53 5.04 -12.14
CA THR A 379 1.94 3.75 -11.74
C THR A 379 2.65 3.13 -10.54
N CYS A 380 3.72 3.76 -10.03
CA CYS A 380 4.54 3.26 -8.95
C CYS A 380 3.99 3.66 -7.57
N GLY A 381 3.41 2.70 -6.83
CA GLY A 381 2.90 2.91 -5.47
C GLY A 381 3.91 3.55 -4.48
N PRO A 382 5.15 3.02 -4.34
CA PRO A 382 6.15 3.63 -3.49
C PRO A 382 6.55 5.07 -3.90
N CYS A 383 6.39 5.44 -5.17
CA CYS A 383 6.66 6.78 -5.66
C CYS A 383 5.64 7.80 -5.14
N HIS A 384 4.37 7.40 -5.09
CA HIS A 384 3.28 8.19 -4.47
C HIS A 384 3.47 8.35 -2.97
N THR A 385 3.94 7.30 -2.28
CA THR A 385 4.34 7.40 -0.86
C THR A 385 5.48 8.40 -0.64
N LEU A 386 6.50 8.38 -1.49
CA LEU A 386 7.68 9.24 -1.34
C LEU A 386 7.36 10.72 -1.58
N LYS A 387 6.48 11.03 -2.55
CA LYS A 387 6.18 12.40 -2.99
C LYS A 387 5.89 13.37 -1.82
N PRO A 388 4.96 13.11 -0.88
CA PRO A 388 4.70 14.01 0.23
C PRO A 388 5.84 14.08 1.26
N ILE A 389 6.54 12.97 1.50
CA ILE A 389 7.70 12.93 2.43
C ILE A 389 8.79 13.86 1.91
N LEU A 390 9.21 13.64 0.67
CA LEU A 390 10.29 14.40 0.05
C LEU A 390 9.87 15.85 -0.17
N SER A 391 8.61 16.11 -0.55
CA SER A 391 8.09 17.47 -0.67
C SER A 391 8.24 18.26 0.62
N LYS A 392 7.83 17.69 1.77
CA LYS A 392 7.98 18.36 3.07
C LYS A 392 9.43 18.61 3.46
N VAL A 393 10.38 17.77 3.02
CA VAL A 393 11.81 18.01 3.25
C VAL A 393 12.30 19.13 2.35
N VAL A 394 11.95 19.11 1.06
CA VAL A 394 12.34 20.14 0.10
C VAL A 394 11.85 21.53 0.55
N ASP A 395 10.64 21.62 1.12
CA ASP A 395 10.10 22.88 1.68
C ASP A 395 10.98 23.44 2.82
N GLU A 396 11.66 22.59 3.60
CA GLU A 396 12.60 23.03 4.64
C GLU A 396 13.89 23.64 4.08
N PHE A 397 14.21 23.35 2.80
CA PHE A 397 15.41 23.81 2.09
C PHE A 397 15.07 24.71 0.90
N ASP A 398 13.92 25.38 0.95
CA ASP A 398 13.50 26.33 -0.09
C ASP A 398 14.58 27.40 -0.33
N GLY A 399 14.86 27.69 -1.60
CA GLY A 399 15.95 28.59 -2.01
C GLY A 399 17.37 28.00 -1.93
N GLN A 400 17.56 26.84 -1.30
CA GLN A 400 18.89 26.22 -1.15
C GLN A 400 19.14 25.06 -2.13
N VAL A 401 18.08 24.35 -2.54
CA VAL A 401 18.17 23.17 -3.42
C VAL A 401 17.34 23.33 -4.68
N HIS A 402 17.71 22.68 -5.78
CA HIS A 402 16.77 22.41 -6.86
C HIS A 402 16.16 21.04 -6.65
N TYR A 403 14.84 20.93 -6.69
CA TYR A 403 14.10 19.68 -6.69
C TYR A 403 13.47 19.49 -8.06
N ILE A 404 13.80 18.40 -8.72
CA ILE A 404 13.29 18.05 -10.05
C ILE A 404 12.59 16.69 -9.97
N GLU A 405 11.41 16.62 -10.56
CA GLU A 405 10.67 15.38 -10.76
C GLU A 405 10.83 14.92 -12.21
N ILE A 406 11.35 13.69 -12.38
CA ILE A 406 11.47 13.02 -13.68
C ILE A 406 10.49 11.85 -13.69
N ASP A 407 9.58 11.88 -14.65
CA ASP A 407 8.74 10.75 -14.99
C ASP A 407 9.53 9.81 -15.91
N ILE A 408 9.80 8.59 -15.46
CA ILE A 408 10.59 7.64 -16.24
C ILE A 408 9.82 7.06 -17.44
N GLU A 409 8.50 7.19 -17.48
CA GLU A 409 7.68 6.77 -18.62
C GLU A 409 7.69 7.83 -19.74
N GLU A 410 7.78 9.12 -19.38
CA GLU A 410 7.89 10.22 -20.33
C GLU A 410 9.34 10.49 -20.77
N ASP A 411 10.31 10.36 -19.84
CA ASP A 411 11.74 10.64 -20.05
C ASP A 411 12.63 9.37 -19.85
N PRO A 412 12.43 8.26 -20.61
CA PRO A 412 13.13 6.99 -20.38
C PRO A 412 14.65 7.10 -20.57
N ASP A 413 15.10 7.87 -21.57
CA ASP A 413 16.53 8.06 -21.88
C ASP A 413 17.28 8.74 -20.72
N ILE A 414 16.60 9.60 -19.96
CA ILE A 414 17.18 10.31 -18.82
C ILE A 414 17.39 9.35 -17.65
N ALA A 415 16.39 8.51 -17.39
CA ALA A 415 16.48 7.47 -16.35
C ALA A 415 17.58 6.45 -16.68
N GLU A 416 17.66 6.01 -17.95
CA GLU A 416 18.70 5.10 -18.41
C GLU A 416 20.10 5.71 -18.28
N SER A 417 20.30 6.94 -18.77
CA SER A 417 21.57 7.66 -18.67
C SER A 417 22.01 7.90 -17.23
N ALA A 418 21.05 8.07 -16.33
CA ALA A 418 21.29 8.23 -14.89
C ALA A 418 21.53 6.91 -14.14
N GLY A 419 21.48 5.76 -14.82
CA GLY A 419 21.67 4.43 -14.23
C GLY A 419 20.55 4.03 -13.26
N VAL A 420 19.33 4.53 -13.49
CA VAL A 420 18.17 4.25 -12.64
C VAL A 420 17.57 2.90 -13.00
N THR A 421 17.80 1.91 -12.14
CA THR A 421 17.32 0.52 -12.34
C THR A 421 16.01 0.21 -11.62
N GLY A 422 15.35 1.22 -11.03
CA GLY A 422 14.11 1.05 -10.28
C GLY A 422 13.62 2.34 -9.62
N THR A 423 12.31 2.45 -9.42
CA THR A 423 11.65 3.63 -8.85
C THR A 423 11.01 3.34 -7.49
N PRO A 424 10.88 4.35 -6.61
CA PRO A 424 11.49 5.67 -6.73
C PRO A 424 13.00 5.61 -6.46
N THR A 425 13.75 6.42 -7.19
CA THR A 425 15.17 6.69 -6.89
C THR A 425 15.34 8.20 -6.77
N VAL A 426 16.05 8.65 -5.73
CA VAL A 426 16.40 10.06 -5.55
C VAL A 426 17.91 10.19 -5.66
N GLN A 427 18.38 10.97 -6.63
CA GLN A 427 19.80 11.27 -6.83
C GLN A 427 20.09 12.71 -6.42
N PHE A 428 21.28 12.92 -5.87
CA PHE A 428 21.76 14.21 -5.40
C PHE A 428 23.01 14.60 -6.18
N PHE A 429 22.95 15.72 -6.90
CA PHE A 429 24.05 16.23 -7.70
C PHE A 429 24.53 17.58 -7.17
N LYS A 430 25.85 17.76 -7.14
CA LYS A 430 26.51 19.01 -6.79
C LYS A 430 27.76 19.12 -7.66
N ASP A 431 28.06 20.32 -8.14
CA ASP A 431 29.25 20.60 -8.96
C ASP A 431 29.41 19.61 -10.14
N LYS A 432 28.28 19.27 -10.79
CA LYS A 432 28.20 18.34 -11.93
C LYS A 432 28.67 16.91 -11.62
N ALA A 433 28.66 16.51 -10.35
CA ALA A 433 28.91 15.14 -9.93
C ALA A 433 27.70 14.58 -9.17
N LEU A 434 27.44 13.29 -9.37
CA LEU A 434 26.53 12.55 -8.50
C LEU A 434 27.23 12.35 -7.15
N VAL A 435 26.70 12.97 -6.09
CA VAL A 435 27.31 12.88 -4.76
C VAL A 435 26.78 11.68 -3.99
N THR A 436 25.47 11.43 -4.08
CA THR A 436 24.84 10.25 -3.47
C THR A 436 23.49 9.94 -4.09
N GLN A 437 22.93 8.78 -3.77
CA GLN A 437 21.59 8.38 -4.17
C GLN A 437 20.89 7.56 -3.09
N LEU A 438 19.57 7.69 -3.04
CA LEU A 438 18.68 6.95 -2.17
C LEU A 438 17.66 6.20 -3.01
N LYS A 439 17.72 4.86 -2.98
CA LYS A 439 16.77 3.98 -3.67
C LYS A 439 15.61 3.59 -2.74
N GLY A 440 14.40 3.60 -3.26
CA GLY A 440 13.15 3.35 -2.52
C GLY A 440 12.77 4.50 -1.58
N VAL A 441 11.73 4.29 -0.78
CA VAL A 441 11.25 5.27 0.21
C VAL A 441 12.13 5.23 1.46
N LYS A 442 12.59 6.39 1.93
CA LYS A 442 13.38 6.55 3.16
C LYS A 442 12.67 7.44 4.20
N PRO A 443 13.04 7.38 5.49
CA PRO A 443 12.52 8.30 6.50
C PRO A 443 12.84 9.76 6.17
N LYS A 444 12.00 10.68 6.66
CA LYS A 444 12.20 12.13 6.49
C LYS A 444 13.58 12.61 6.98
N SER A 445 14.03 12.09 8.12
CA SER A 445 15.34 12.37 8.72
C SER A 445 16.49 12.06 7.77
N GLN A 446 16.45 10.92 7.09
CA GLN A 446 17.50 10.50 6.17
C GLN A 446 17.61 11.43 4.96
N TYR A 447 16.50 11.87 4.37
CA TYR A 447 16.53 12.86 3.28
C TYR A 447 17.08 14.20 3.77
N ARG A 448 16.66 14.65 4.97
CA ARG A 448 17.14 15.90 5.58
C ARG A 448 18.64 15.86 5.83
N GLU A 449 19.14 14.80 6.46
CA GLU A 449 20.57 14.59 6.71
C GLU A 449 21.37 14.55 5.41
N THR A 450 20.83 13.86 4.38
CA THR A 450 21.47 13.78 3.07
C THR A 450 21.57 15.15 2.41
N ILE A 451 20.50 15.95 2.40
CA ILE A 451 20.56 17.32 1.87
C ILE A 451 21.54 18.16 2.66
N GLN A 452 21.47 18.13 4.00
CA GLN A 452 22.26 19.00 4.86
C GLN A 452 23.77 18.70 4.81
N SER A 453 24.15 17.42 4.74
CA SER A 453 25.54 16.99 4.55
C SER A 453 26.12 17.46 3.21
N ASN A 454 25.30 17.50 2.15
CA ASN A 454 25.74 17.88 0.81
C ASN A 454 25.61 19.39 0.51
N LEU A 455 24.92 20.15 1.36
CA LEU A 455 24.96 21.63 1.33
C LEU A 455 26.27 22.19 1.91
N ASN A 456 26.89 21.48 2.85
CA ASN A 456 28.03 21.96 3.65
C ASN A 456 29.41 21.44 3.20
N THR A 457 29.48 20.69 2.09
CA THR A 457 30.75 20.11 1.61
C THR A 457 31.42 21.05 0.61
N PRO A 458 32.63 21.58 0.88
CA PRO A 458 33.41 22.26 -0.15
C PRO A 458 33.90 21.23 -1.18
N ALA A 459 33.86 21.59 -2.46
CA ALA A 459 34.26 20.73 -3.57
C ALA A 459 35.60 20.03 -3.28
N VAL A 460 35.61 18.70 -3.33
CA VAL A 460 36.85 17.92 -3.24
C VAL A 460 37.59 18.13 -4.55
N VAL A 461 38.71 18.86 -4.47
CA VAL A 461 39.60 19.24 -5.58
C VAL A 461 40.26 18.02 -6.22
#